data_AF-A0A6C0F9Y0-F1
#
_entry.id   AF-A0A6C0F9Y0-F1
#
_cell.length_a   1.000
_cell.length_b   1.000
_cell.length_c   1.000
_cell.angle_alpha   90.00
_cell.angle_beta   90.00
_cell.angle_gamma   90.00
#
_symmetry.space_group_name_H-M   'P 1'
#
loop_
_entity.id
_entity.type
_entity.pdbx_description
1 polymer ?
#
loop_
_entity_poly.entity_id
_entity_poly.type
_entity_poly.pdbx_seq_one_letter_code
_entity_poly.pdbx_strand_id
1 'polypeptide(L)'
;MNIEHIESGETGDVYLLHNKIIEKITTYSSGVYEINEFKKLQGLYGIPKFLYKIEYKNCNFKGKYNKGVLDRQTNKLINKGKGIGICMEYVGKYTLDDHSMLMKIDLEKILFNACFIAYEMWTIKKLNHGDLHRRNVIFDECKSFQKTYIIGKTKFTIRNQRYKVYLVDFEHCSSNHEMYDIANLCLYFPKYKTNQMKIEDFFKKKFSQFIC
;
A
#
# COMPACT_ATOMS: atom_id res chain seq x y z
N MET A 1 7.73 -27.06 -6.37
CA MET A 1 7.20 -25.85 -5.69
C MET A 1 6.23 -25.19 -6.64
N ASN A 2 4.98 -24.99 -6.21
CA ASN A 2 3.97 -24.35 -7.04
C ASN A 2 4.13 -22.82 -6.92
N ILE A 3 4.47 -22.19 -8.04
CA ILE A 3 4.49 -20.74 -8.19
C ILE A 3 3.08 -20.36 -8.63
N GLU A 4 2.32 -19.67 -7.77
CA GLU A 4 1.06 -19.05 -8.19
C GLU A 4 1.38 -17.69 -8.81
N HIS A 5 1.15 -17.56 -10.11
CA HIS A 5 1.20 -16.30 -10.84
C HIS A 5 -0.07 -15.50 -10.54
N ILE A 6 0.06 -14.29 -10.02
CA ILE A 6 -1.06 -13.34 -9.94
C ILE A 6 -0.91 -12.33 -11.07
N GLU A 7 -2.00 -12.14 -11.82
CA GLU A 7 -2.09 -11.32 -13.04
C GLU A 7 -1.61 -9.89 -12.84
N SER A 8 -1.00 -9.31 -13.88
CA SER A 8 -0.44 -7.96 -13.84
C SER A 8 -1.44 -6.87 -14.19
N GLY A 9 -1.32 -5.74 -13.49
CA GLY A 9 -2.02 -4.51 -13.81
C GLY A 9 -1.64 -3.89 -15.17
N GLU A 10 -2.17 -2.71 -15.44
CA GLU A 10 -2.05 -1.97 -16.70
C GLU A 10 -0.59 -1.56 -17.04
N THR A 11 0.29 -1.56 -16.03
CA THR A 11 1.72 -1.18 -16.06
C THR A 11 2.70 -2.35 -15.96
N GLY A 12 2.21 -3.60 -15.86
CA GLY A 12 3.08 -4.78 -15.96
C GLY A 12 3.65 -5.34 -14.67
N ASP A 13 3.07 -4.98 -13.53
CA ASP A 13 3.50 -5.50 -12.23
C ASP A 13 3.10 -6.97 -12.10
N VAL A 14 4.05 -7.89 -12.26
CA VAL A 14 3.82 -9.31 -11.98
C VAL A 14 4.18 -9.56 -10.54
N TYR A 15 3.23 -10.06 -9.74
CA TYR A 15 3.46 -10.45 -8.35
C TYR A 15 3.66 -11.95 -8.27
N LEU A 16 4.84 -12.38 -7.81
CA LEU A 16 5.12 -13.77 -7.47
C LEU A 16 5.05 -13.95 -5.95
N LEU A 17 4.24 -14.92 -5.51
CA LEU A 17 4.17 -15.33 -4.10
C LEU A 17 5.04 -16.56 -3.87
N HIS A 18 6.03 -16.43 -2.99
CA HIS A 18 6.87 -17.55 -2.58
C HIS A 18 7.03 -17.59 -1.07
N ASN A 19 6.50 -18.61 -0.39
CA ASN A 19 6.82 -18.90 1.02
C ASN A 19 6.82 -17.66 1.95
N LYS A 20 5.84 -16.75 1.78
CA LYS A 20 5.73 -15.46 2.51
C LYS A 20 6.70 -14.35 2.04
N ILE A 21 7.10 -14.36 0.78
CA ILE A 21 7.81 -13.27 0.10
C ILE A 21 6.97 -12.88 -1.11
N ILE A 22 6.78 -11.57 -1.29
CA ILE A 22 6.17 -11.00 -2.50
C ILE A 22 7.31 -10.47 -3.36
N GLU A 23 7.36 -10.87 -4.63
CA GLU A 23 8.26 -10.31 -5.63
C GLU A 23 7.44 -9.56 -6.68
N LYS A 24 7.58 -8.22 -6.72
CA LYS A 24 7.06 -7.38 -7.80
C LYS A 24 8.09 -7.36 -8.93
N ILE A 25 7.71 -7.73 -10.14
CA ILE A 25 8.56 -7.65 -11.33
C ILE A 25 8.17 -6.39 -12.10
N THR A 26 9.06 -5.40 -12.13
CA THR A 26 8.85 -4.14 -12.89
C THR A 26 9.79 -4.06 -14.09
N THR A 27 9.49 -3.14 -15.02
CA THR A 27 10.43 -2.76 -16.08
C THR A 27 11.59 -1.93 -15.52
N TYR A 28 12.67 -1.78 -16.30
CA TYR A 28 13.98 -1.26 -15.85
C TYR A 28 13.95 0.12 -15.17
N SER A 29 13.02 1.00 -15.53
CA SER A 29 13.05 2.41 -15.11
C SER A 29 12.19 2.70 -13.87
N SER A 30 11.07 2.01 -13.66
CA SER A 30 10.18 2.23 -12.50
C SER A 30 10.70 1.62 -11.20
N GLY A 31 11.36 0.45 -11.28
CA GLY A 31 11.77 -0.31 -10.10
C GLY A 31 12.82 0.38 -9.22
N VAL A 32 13.77 1.11 -9.81
CA VAL A 32 14.84 1.79 -9.04
C VAL A 32 14.29 2.94 -8.20
N TYR A 33 13.32 3.69 -8.75
CA TYR A 33 12.68 4.79 -8.04
C TYR A 33 11.88 4.28 -6.85
N GLU A 34 11.02 3.28 -7.06
CA GLU A 34 10.22 2.67 -6.01
C GLU A 34 11.10 2.11 -4.87
N ILE A 35 12.22 1.44 -5.18
CA ILE A 35 13.16 0.93 -4.17
C ILE A 35 13.71 2.06 -3.29
N ASN A 36 14.05 3.20 -3.88
CA ASN A 36 14.60 4.33 -3.12
C ASN A 36 13.54 4.95 -2.21
N GLU A 37 12.31 5.14 -2.68
CA GLU A 37 11.21 5.64 -1.86
C GLU A 37 10.87 4.65 -0.73
N PHE A 38 10.82 3.35 -1.05
CA PHE A 38 10.59 2.30 -0.06
C PHE A 38 11.64 2.32 1.06
N LYS A 39 12.93 2.46 0.70
CA LYS A 39 14.02 2.57 1.68
C LYS A 39 13.86 3.77 2.62
N LYS A 40 13.34 4.90 2.14
CA LYS A 40 13.07 6.08 2.99
C LYS A 40 11.97 5.80 4.02
N LEU A 41 10.99 4.97 3.65
CA LEU A 41 9.82 4.64 4.47
C LEU A 41 10.06 3.49 5.45
N GLN A 42 11.14 2.73 5.32
CA GLN A 42 11.44 1.62 6.21
C GLN A 42 11.47 2.01 7.69
N GLY A 43 10.98 1.09 8.52
CA GLY A 43 10.88 1.26 9.97
C GLY A 43 9.58 1.92 10.44
N LEU A 44 8.78 2.49 9.52
CA LEU A 44 7.43 2.94 9.84
C LEU A 44 6.47 1.75 10.04
N TYR A 45 5.48 1.93 10.91
CA TYR A 45 4.43 0.93 11.10
C TYR A 45 3.62 0.75 9.81
N GLY A 46 3.28 -0.50 9.48
CA GLY A 46 2.46 -0.80 8.30
C GLY A 46 3.17 -0.59 6.96
N ILE A 47 4.50 -0.39 6.95
CA ILE A 47 5.33 -0.47 5.74
C ILE A 47 6.05 -1.82 5.75
N PRO A 48 5.95 -2.63 4.67
CA PRO A 48 6.64 -3.91 4.61
C PRO A 48 8.16 -3.76 4.77
N LYS A 49 8.84 -4.81 5.22
CA LYS A 49 10.30 -4.91 5.17
C LYS A 49 10.77 -5.27 3.77
N PHE A 50 11.79 -4.55 3.31
CA PHE A 50 12.51 -4.86 2.07
C PHE A 50 13.61 -5.89 2.39
N LEU A 51 13.64 -6.99 1.65
CA LEU A 51 14.52 -8.13 1.94
C LEU A 51 15.83 -8.13 1.12
N TYR A 52 16.05 -7.12 0.27
CA TYR A 52 17.33 -6.81 -0.37
C TYR A 52 17.76 -7.69 -1.56
N LYS A 53 16.87 -8.48 -2.16
CA LYS A 53 17.16 -9.14 -3.44
C LYS A 53 16.59 -8.33 -4.60
N ILE A 54 17.46 -7.65 -5.33
CA ILE A 54 17.21 -7.15 -6.69
C ILE A 54 17.74 -8.23 -7.62
N GLU A 55 16.85 -9.00 -8.24
CA GLU A 55 17.24 -9.99 -9.24
C GLU A 55 16.72 -9.59 -10.61
N TYR A 56 17.61 -9.57 -11.60
CA TYR A 56 17.19 -9.47 -13.00
C TYR A 56 16.75 -10.84 -13.47
N LYS A 57 15.47 -10.97 -13.81
CA LYS A 57 14.89 -12.22 -14.31
C LYS A 57 14.39 -12.03 -15.72
N ASN A 58 14.64 -13.02 -16.58
CA ASN A 58 14.00 -13.06 -17.89
C ASN A 58 12.52 -13.40 -17.69
N CYS A 59 11.63 -12.47 -18.07
CA CYS A 59 10.21 -12.58 -17.83
C CYS A 59 9.44 -12.39 -19.15
N ASN A 60 8.34 -13.13 -19.29
CA ASN A 60 7.32 -12.84 -20.29
C ASN A 60 6.31 -11.90 -19.65
N PHE A 61 6.14 -10.72 -20.22
CA PHE A 61 5.22 -9.71 -19.70
C PHE A 61 3.87 -9.82 -20.41
N LYS A 62 2.77 -9.87 -19.65
CA LYS A 62 1.40 -9.93 -20.18
C LYS A 62 0.53 -8.83 -19.56
N GLY A 63 0.49 -7.63 -20.13
CA GLY A 63 -0.39 -6.57 -19.65
C GLY A 63 -1.89 -6.87 -19.86
N LYS A 64 -2.73 -5.90 -19.46
CA LYS A 64 -4.22 -5.92 -19.40
C LYS A 64 -4.98 -6.50 -20.61
N TYR A 65 -4.32 -6.68 -21.77
CA TYR A 65 -4.91 -7.24 -22.99
C TYR A 65 -4.06 -8.32 -23.69
N ASN A 66 -3.14 -9.00 -22.98
CA ASN A 66 -2.17 -9.94 -23.57
C ASN A 66 -1.25 -9.34 -24.65
N LYS A 67 -1.11 -8.00 -24.70
CA LYS A 67 -0.35 -7.27 -25.73
C LYS A 67 1.07 -6.85 -25.30
N GLY A 68 1.51 -7.26 -24.11
CA GLY A 68 2.77 -6.82 -23.48
C GLY A 68 2.59 -5.68 -22.48
N VAL A 69 3.70 -5.11 -22.05
CA VAL A 69 3.77 -3.97 -21.13
C VAL A 69 4.38 -2.78 -21.85
N LEU A 70 3.79 -1.60 -21.69
CA LEU A 70 4.32 -0.36 -22.26
C LEU A 70 5.54 0.10 -21.45
N ASP A 71 6.71 0.12 -22.07
CA ASP A 71 7.86 0.84 -21.56
C ASP A 71 7.67 2.34 -21.83
N ARG A 72 7.47 3.12 -20.77
CA ARG A 72 7.22 4.56 -20.86
C ARG A 72 8.44 5.35 -21.36
N GLN A 73 9.65 4.83 -21.19
CA GLN A 73 10.88 5.55 -21.56
C GLN A 73 11.18 5.40 -23.05
N THR A 74 10.87 4.23 -23.63
CA THR A 74 11.04 3.95 -25.06
C THR A 74 9.74 4.08 -25.86
N ASN A 75 8.60 4.22 -25.19
CA ASN A 75 7.24 4.23 -25.74
C ASN A 75 6.93 2.97 -26.58
N LYS A 76 7.49 1.81 -26.19
CA LYS A 76 7.34 0.53 -26.92
C LYS A 76 6.63 -0.51 -26.06
N LEU A 77 5.85 -1.36 -26.71
CA LEU A 77 5.29 -2.56 -26.08
C LEU A 77 6.36 -3.65 -26.00
N ILE A 78 6.59 -4.16 -24.79
CA ILE A 78 7.55 -5.21 -24.49
C ILE A 78 6.80 -6.45 -24.03
N ASN A 79 6.99 -7.55 -24.76
CA ASN A 79 6.39 -8.86 -24.46
C ASN A 79 7.35 -9.80 -23.73
N LYS A 80 8.66 -9.57 -23.88
CA LYS A 80 9.75 -10.34 -23.26
C LYS A 80 10.89 -9.41 -22.91
N GLY A 81 11.49 -9.59 -21.75
CA GLY A 81 12.64 -8.79 -21.33
C GLY A 81 13.20 -9.23 -19.99
N LYS A 82 14.15 -8.46 -19.46
CA LYS A 82 14.60 -8.60 -18.08
C LYS A 82 13.73 -7.69 -17.20
N GLY A 83 13.11 -8.25 -16.17
CA GLY A 83 12.43 -7.50 -15.12
C GLY A 83 13.26 -7.46 -13.85
N ILE A 84 13.06 -6.44 -13.03
CA ILE A 84 13.64 -6.36 -11.69
C ILE A 84 12.63 -6.94 -10.72
N GLY A 85 13.00 -8.05 -10.08
CA GLY A 85 12.28 -8.58 -8.92
C GLY A 85 12.60 -7.78 -7.66
N ILE A 86 11.57 -7.23 -7.01
CA ILE A 86 11.68 -6.58 -5.71
C ILE A 86 11.16 -7.52 -4.64
N CYS A 87 12.06 -8.13 -3.85
CA CYS A 87 11.66 -8.99 -2.73
C CYS A 87 11.30 -8.18 -1.48
N MET A 88 10.05 -8.31 -1.03
CA MET A 88 9.54 -7.77 0.22
C MET A 88 8.90 -8.86 1.08
N GLU A 89 8.76 -8.59 2.38
CA GLU A 89 8.00 -9.48 3.25
C GLU A 89 6.56 -9.60 2.77
N TYR A 90 5.98 -10.79 2.89
CA TYR A 90 4.55 -10.96 2.68
C TYR A 90 3.77 -10.30 3.81
N VAL A 91 2.88 -9.40 3.41
CA VAL A 91 2.13 -8.53 4.31
C VAL A 91 0.65 -8.83 4.39
N GLY A 92 0.13 -9.69 3.50
CA GLY A 92 -1.22 -10.18 3.63
C GLY A 92 -1.83 -10.72 2.36
N LYS A 93 -3.06 -11.23 2.53
CA LYS A 93 -3.82 -11.91 1.48
C LYS A 93 -4.87 -11.03 0.83
N TYR A 94 -5.44 -10.08 1.58
CA TYR A 94 -6.61 -9.33 1.17
C TYR A 94 -6.25 -7.86 0.90
N THR A 95 -7.00 -7.26 -0.01
CA THR A 95 -6.93 -5.81 -0.26
C THR A 95 -8.23 -5.16 0.20
N LEU A 96 -8.29 -3.83 0.30
CA LEU A 96 -9.56 -3.16 0.58
C LEU A 96 -10.62 -3.36 -0.52
N ASP A 97 -10.32 -3.93 -1.70
CA ASP A 97 -11.38 -4.40 -2.61
C ASP A 97 -12.22 -5.54 -2.00
N ASP A 98 -11.64 -6.32 -1.09
CA ASP A 98 -12.30 -7.42 -0.40
C ASP A 98 -13.12 -6.96 0.81
N HIS A 99 -13.36 -5.65 0.97
CA HIS A 99 -13.98 -5.09 2.17
C HIS A 99 -15.39 -5.62 2.46
N SER A 100 -16.08 -6.21 1.47
CA SER A 100 -17.42 -6.76 1.61
C SER A 100 -17.48 -7.96 2.56
N MET A 101 -16.36 -8.65 2.79
CA MET A 101 -16.27 -9.76 3.74
C MET A 101 -16.11 -9.29 5.20
N LEU A 102 -15.84 -8.02 5.42
CA LEU A 102 -15.54 -7.48 6.74
C LEU A 102 -16.80 -7.06 7.48
N MET A 103 -16.82 -7.32 8.79
CA MET A 103 -17.75 -6.60 9.67
C MET A 103 -17.44 -5.10 9.60
N LYS A 104 -18.48 -4.27 9.68
CA LYS A 104 -18.36 -2.80 9.64
C LYS A 104 -17.26 -2.29 10.57
N ILE A 105 -17.22 -2.74 11.83
CA ILE A 105 -16.23 -2.28 12.81
C ILE A 105 -14.80 -2.64 12.42
N ASP A 106 -14.56 -3.78 11.76
CA ASP A 106 -13.21 -4.16 11.33
C ASP A 106 -12.77 -3.33 10.12
N LEU A 107 -13.69 -3.03 9.20
CA LEU A 107 -13.43 -2.07 8.13
C LEU A 107 -13.04 -0.70 8.68
N GLU A 108 -13.77 -0.18 9.70
CA GLU A 108 -13.41 1.10 10.32
C GLU A 108 -12.01 1.06 10.96
N LYS A 109 -11.62 -0.04 11.59
CA LYS A 109 -10.28 -0.23 12.16
C LYS A 109 -9.20 -0.31 11.08
N ILE A 110 -9.48 -0.99 9.97
CA ILE A 110 -8.55 -1.11 8.85
C ILE A 110 -8.34 0.27 8.20
N LEU A 111 -9.43 1.00 7.93
CA LEU A 111 -9.36 2.36 7.38
C LEU A 111 -8.62 3.31 8.31
N PHE A 112 -8.84 3.22 9.63
CA PHE A 112 -8.07 4.00 10.60
C PHE A 112 -6.57 3.73 10.47
N ASN A 113 -6.17 2.44 10.47
CA ASN A 113 -4.76 2.08 10.37
C ASN A 113 -4.15 2.55 9.04
N ALA A 114 -4.83 2.36 7.91
CA ALA A 114 -4.36 2.82 6.61
C ALA A 114 -4.15 4.34 6.57
N CYS A 115 -5.12 5.11 7.09
CA CYS A 115 -4.99 6.56 7.20
C CYS A 115 -3.84 6.96 8.14
N PHE A 116 -3.67 6.23 9.25
CA PHE A 116 -2.62 6.51 10.22
C PHE A 116 -1.23 6.25 9.63
N ILE A 117 -1.04 5.17 8.87
CA ILE A 117 0.23 4.88 8.19
C ILE A 117 0.56 6.02 7.22
N ALA A 118 -0.41 6.46 6.39
CA ALA A 118 -0.22 7.60 5.50
C ALA A 118 0.11 8.89 6.27
N TYR A 119 -0.53 9.11 7.43
CA TYR A 119 -0.22 10.24 8.30
C TYR A 119 1.21 10.19 8.84
N GLU A 120 1.70 9.02 9.26
CA GLU A 120 3.10 8.85 9.69
C GLU A 120 4.09 9.08 8.54
N MET A 121 3.79 8.57 7.33
CA MET A 121 4.60 8.84 6.13
C MET A 121 4.75 10.36 5.90
N TRP A 122 3.64 11.09 5.95
CA TRP A 122 3.66 12.53 5.70
C TRP A 122 4.31 13.30 6.86
N THR A 123 3.98 12.99 8.11
CA THR A 123 4.47 13.78 9.25
C THR A 123 5.94 13.51 9.58
N ILE A 124 6.37 12.25 9.57
CA ILE A 124 7.72 11.80 9.95
C ILE A 124 8.67 11.87 8.76
N LYS A 125 8.27 11.36 7.60
CA LYS A 125 9.16 11.22 6.43
C LYS A 125 8.98 12.31 5.39
N LYS A 126 7.97 13.18 5.53
CA LYS A 126 7.63 14.24 4.55
C LYS A 126 7.34 13.66 3.16
N LEU A 127 6.72 12.49 3.13
CA LEU A 127 6.38 11.77 1.91
C LEU A 127 4.88 11.49 1.86
N ASN A 128 4.29 11.65 0.69
CA ASN A 128 2.99 11.07 0.34
C ASN A 128 3.22 9.77 -0.44
N HIS A 129 2.34 8.80 -0.26
CA HIS A 129 2.27 7.58 -1.06
C HIS A 129 2.00 7.87 -2.53
N GLY A 130 1.20 8.90 -2.83
CA GLY A 130 0.99 9.40 -4.19
C GLY A 130 -0.07 8.67 -5.00
N ASP A 131 -0.36 7.41 -4.64
CA ASP A 131 -1.40 6.56 -5.24
C ASP A 131 -2.08 5.69 -4.18
N LEU A 132 -2.44 6.30 -3.04
CA LEU A 132 -3.14 5.55 -1.99
C LEU A 132 -4.61 5.32 -2.37
N HIS A 133 -4.89 4.10 -2.83
CA HIS A 133 -6.25 3.62 -3.11
C HIS A 133 -6.48 2.21 -2.54
N ARG A 134 -7.72 1.71 -2.62
CA ARG A 134 -8.15 0.44 -2.00
C ARG A 134 -7.28 -0.81 -2.32
N ARG A 135 -6.69 -0.92 -3.51
CA ARG A 135 -5.80 -2.07 -3.86
C ARG A 135 -4.42 -1.99 -3.22
N ASN A 136 -3.99 -0.80 -2.80
CA ASN A 136 -2.67 -0.55 -2.20
C ASN A 136 -2.72 -0.62 -0.67
N VAL A 137 -3.89 -0.91 -0.11
CA VAL A 137 -4.07 -1.22 1.31
C VAL A 137 -4.26 -2.73 1.44
N ILE A 138 -3.23 -3.39 1.93
CA ILE A 138 -3.23 -4.84 2.17
C ILE A 138 -3.55 -5.10 3.64
N PHE A 139 -4.34 -6.13 3.91
CA PHE A 139 -4.57 -6.58 5.27
C PHE A 139 -4.59 -8.10 5.38
N ASP A 140 -4.32 -8.57 6.60
CA ASP A 140 -4.33 -10.00 6.93
C ASP A 140 -4.85 -10.23 8.34
N GLU A 141 -5.45 -11.39 8.53
CA GLU A 141 -5.93 -11.82 9.84
C GLU A 141 -4.75 -12.06 10.80
N CYS A 142 -4.96 -11.69 12.06
CA CYS A 142 -3.96 -11.88 13.10
C CYS A 142 -4.61 -12.10 14.46
N LYS A 143 -3.78 -12.53 15.43
CA LYS A 143 -4.22 -12.59 16.83
C LYS A 143 -4.67 -11.21 17.29
N SER A 144 -5.78 -11.18 18.02
CA SER A 144 -6.38 -9.93 18.45
C SER A 144 -5.41 -9.09 19.28
N PHE A 145 -5.32 -7.79 18.99
CA PHE A 145 -4.42 -6.89 19.69
C PHE A 145 -5.06 -5.52 19.99
N GLN A 146 -4.40 -4.77 20.87
CA GLN A 146 -4.72 -3.38 21.14
C GLN A 146 -3.53 -2.51 20.74
N LYS A 147 -3.80 -1.34 20.15
CA LYS A 147 -2.77 -0.34 19.87
C LYS A 147 -3.30 1.06 20.15
N THR A 148 -2.40 1.89 20.65
CA THR A 148 -2.63 3.31 20.89
C THR A 148 -1.90 4.11 19.82
N TYR A 149 -2.58 5.11 19.27
CA TYR A 149 -2.09 6.00 18.21
C TYR A 149 -2.17 7.44 18.72
N ILE A 150 -1.19 8.26 18.36
CA ILE A 150 -1.14 9.68 18.70
C ILE A 150 -1.21 10.47 17.40
N ILE A 151 -2.24 11.30 17.26
CA ILE A 151 -2.49 12.12 16.06
C ILE A 151 -2.67 13.57 16.52
N GLY A 152 -1.70 14.42 16.16
CA GLY A 152 -1.54 15.73 16.79
C GLY A 152 -1.42 15.59 18.32
N LYS A 153 -2.39 16.15 19.06
CA LYS A 153 -2.47 16.04 20.53
C LYS A 153 -3.49 15.00 21.03
N THR A 154 -4.12 14.24 20.13
CA THR A 154 -5.24 13.35 20.48
C THR A 154 -4.76 11.90 20.51
N LYS A 155 -5.19 11.18 21.55
CA LYS A 155 -4.91 9.75 21.74
C LYS A 155 -6.10 8.93 21.25
N PHE A 156 -5.82 7.95 20.39
CA PHE A 156 -6.80 6.97 19.93
C PHE A 156 -6.36 5.59 20.38
N THR A 157 -7.23 4.81 21.03
CA THR A 157 -6.94 3.41 21.38
C THR A 157 -7.90 2.49 20.66
N ILE A 158 -7.36 1.65 19.79
CA ILE A 158 -8.15 0.66 19.07
C ILE A 158 -7.94 -0.70 19.71
N ARG A 159 -9.01 -1.22 20.30
CA ARG A 159 -9.07 -2.55 20.94
C ARG A 159 -9.58 -3.61 19.97
N ASN A 160 -9.28 -4.87 20.30
CA ASN A 160 -9.76 -6.04 19.57
C ASN A 160 -9.50 -5.95 18.06
N GLN A 161 -8.31 -5.49 17.66
CA GLN A 161 -7.92 -5.43 16.26
C GLN A 161 -7.58 -6.83 15.78
N ARG A 162 -8.28 -7.31 14.76
CA ARG A 162 -8.10 -8.68 14.22
C ARG A 162 -7.33 -8.70 12.91
N TYR A 163 -6.99 -7.53 12.39
CA TYR A 163 -6.29 -7.38 11.13
C TYR A 163 -5.05 -6.52 11.30
N LYS A 164 -3.93 -6.94 10.70
CA LYS A 164 -2.80 -6.05 10.42
C LYS A 164 -3.01 -5.37 9.08
N VAL A 165 -2.54 -4.14 8.96
CA VAL A 165 -2.72 -3.32 7.77
C VAL A 165 -1.37 -2.83 7.29
N TYR A 166 -1.20 -2.87 5.98
CA TYR A 166 0.02 -2.48 5.30
C TYR A 166 -0.30 -1.65 4.06
N LEU A 167 0.59 -0.71 3.74
CA LEU A 167 0.57 0.00 2.47
C LEU A 167 1.65 -0.60 1.55
N VAL A 168 1.34 -0.68 0.26
CA VAL A 168 2.23 -1.23 -0.78
C VAL A 168 2.18 -0.37 -2.03
N ASP A 169 3.10 -0.59 -2.95
CA ASP A 169 3.18 0.09 -4.26
C ASP A 169 3.54 1.59 -4.14
N PHE A 170 4.83 1.86 -3.94
CA PHE A 170 5.34 3.21 -3.62
C PHE A 170 5.97 3.91 -4.83
N GLU A 171 5.67 3.46 -6.05
CA GLU A 171 6.21 4.05 -7.28
C GLU A 171 5.87 5.54 -7.44
N HIS A 172 4.72 5.97 -6.90
CA HIS A 172 4.25 7.36 -6.98
C HIS A 172 4.56 8.18 -5.72
N CYS A 173 5.37 7.63 -4.81
CA CYS A 173 5.73 8.30 -3.57
C CYS A 173 6.49 9.60 -3.86
N SER A 174 6.08 10.70 -3.24
CA SER A 174 6.61 12.03 -3.54
C SER A 174 6.66 12.95 -2.34
N SER A 175 7.63 13.86 -2.34
CA SER A 175 7.75 14.93 -1.35
C SER A 175 6.81 16.09 -1.72
N ASN A 176 5.55 16.00 -1.27
CA ASN A 176 4.57 17.07 -1.41
C ASN A 176 4.28 17.73 -0.06
N HIS A 177 4.09 19.05 -0.07
CA HIS A 177 3.81 19.82 1.15
C HIS A 177 2.42 19.52 1.71
N GLU A 178 1.45 19.30 0.83
CA GLU A 178 0.08 18.94 1.20
C GLU A 178 -0.09 17.42 1.20
N MET A 179 -0.95 16.93 2.09
CA MET A 179 -1.28 15.51 2.20
C MET A 179 -2.64 15.22 1.57
N TYR A 180 -2.65 14.36 0.56
CA TYR A 180 -3.84 14.03 -0.22
C TYR A 180 -4.19 12.53 -0.20
N ASP A 181 -3.28 11.67 0.29
CA ASP A 181 -3.48 10.21 0.32
C ASP A 181 -4.75 9.78 1.07
N ILE A 182 -5.02 10.38 2.23
CA ILE A 182 -6.24 10.09 3.01
C ILE A 182 -7.49 10.47 2.20
N ALA A 183 -7.47 11.63 1.54
CA ALA A 183 -8.61 12.07 0.73
C ALA A 183 -8.87 11.10 -0.42
N ASN A 184 -7.81 10.67 -1.13
CA ASN A 184 -7.88 9.70 -2.22
C ASN A 184 -8.45 8.36 -1.75
N LEU A 185 -7.96 7.83 -0.63
CA LEU A 185 -8.50 6.59 -0.06
C LEU A 185 -9.98 6.74 0.34
N CYS A 186 -10.36 7.89 0.87
CA CYS A 186 -11.72 8.15 1.32
C CYS A 186 -12.73 8.38 0.19
N LEU A 187 -12.29 8.63 -1.05
CA LEU A 187 -13.20 8.73 -2.20
C LEU A 187 -14.03 7.45 -2.39
N TYR A 188 -13.46 6.30 -2.02
CA TYR A 188 -14.09 4.98 -2.13
C TYR A 188 -15.09 4.68 -1.02
N PHE A 189 -15.10 5.47 0.05
CA PHE A 189 -15.95 5.26 1.22
C PHE A 189 -16.77 6.53 1.51
N PRO A 190 -18.01 6.64 0.99
CA PRO A 190 -18.79 7.89 1.05
C PRO A 190 -18.92 8.52 2.45
N LYS A 191 -19.01 7.69 3.50
CA LYS A 191 -19.06 8.13 4.90
C LYS A 191 -17.79 8.90 5.34
N TYR A 192 -16.65 8.64 4.70
CA TYR A 192 -15.34 9.16 5.06
C TYR A 192 -14.87 10.32 4.18
N LYS A 193 -15.67 10.79 3.22
CA LYS A 193 -15.30 11.94 2.38
C LYS A 193 -14.83 13.14 3.22
N THR A 194 -13.66 13.66 2.84
CA THR A 194 -12.91 14.73 3.49
C THR A 194 -13.18 16.04 2.77
N ASN A 195 -14.30 16.71 3.04
CA ASN A 195 -14.56 18.03 2.46
C ASN A 195 -13.60 19.06 3.11
N GLN A 196 -12.37 19.19 2.58
CA GLN A 196 -11.36 20.20 2.94
C GLN A 196 -11.09 20.36 4.45
N MET A 197 -11.05 19.26 5.21
CA MET A 197 -10.76 19.31 6.65
C MET A 197 -9.29 19.05 6.94
N LYS A 198 -8.78 19.66 8.03
CA LYS A 198 -7.48 19.29 8.59
C LYS A 198 -7.47 17.82 8.95
N ILE A 199 -6.32 17.17 8.80
CA ILE A 199 -6.19 15.71 8.97
C ILE A 199 -6.46 15.29 10.42
N GLU A 200 -6.00 16.04 11.41
CA GLU A 200 -6.31 15.72 12.81
C GLU A 200 -7.83 15.80 13.09
N ASP A 201 -8.51 16.76 12.48
CA ASP A 201 -9.97 16.91 12.63
C ASP A 201 -10.72 15.81 11.88
N PHE A 202 -10.19 15.34 10.75
CA PHE A 202 -10.68 14.13 10.08
C PHE A 202 -10.67 12.93 11.02
N PHE A 203 -9.53 12.65 11.68
CA PHE A 203 -9.43 11.52 12.60
C PHE A 203 -10.42 11.66 13.77
N LYS A 204 -10.48 12.84 14.39
CA LYS A 204 -11.42 13.08 15.49
C LYS A 204 -12.87 12.90 15.08
N LYS A 205 -13.26 13.39 13.90
CA LYS A 205 -14.66 13.37 13.45
C LYS A 205 -15.08 12.00 12.94
N LYS A 206 -14.20 11.30 12.22
CA LYS A 206 -14.53 10.04 11.54
C LYS A 206 -14.25 8.79 12.39
N PHE A 207 -13.41 8.93 13.41
CA PHE A 207 -13.00 7.85 14.30
C PHE A 207 -13.10 8.24 15.79
N SER A 208 -14.08 9.09 16.13
CA SER A 208 -14.32 9.55 17.51
C SER A 208 -14.53 8.41 18.49
N GLN A 209 -15.12 7.30 18.03
CA GLN A 209 -15.37 6.10 18.83
C GLN A 209 -14.09 5.42 19.34
N PHE A 210 -12.91 5.79 18.81
CA PHE A 210 -11.62 5.28 19.27
C PHE A 210 -10.86 6.27 20.16
N ILE A 211 -11.38 7.47 20.42
CA ILE A 211 -10.76 8.46 21.31
C ILE A 211 -10.80 7.97 22.75
N CYS A 212 -9.74 8.24 23.51
CA CYS A 212 -9.63 7.95 24.94
C CYS A 212 -9.49 9.23 25.76
#